data_AF-A0A7C7DP46-F1
#
_entry.id   AF-A0A7C7DP46-F1
#
_cell.length_a   1.000
_cell.length_b   1.000
_cell.length_c   1.000
_cell.angle_alpha   90.00
_cell.angle_beta   90.00
_cell.angle_gamma   90.00
#
_symmetry.space_group_name_H-M   'P 1'
#
loop_
_entity.id
_entity.type
_entity.pdbx_description
1 polymer ?
#
loop_
_entity_poly.entity_id
_entity_poly.type
_entity_poly.pdbx_seq_one_letter_code
_entity_poly.pdbx_strand_id
1 'polypeptide(L)'
;MDNGAIYSSSHFSKICARLGIHLSHSRPYRPQGRGKLERFFLTAQRGFLSELELLSRTSSIDIVKANDLFSSWLKMHYNDKPHSATKQAPSVRFDMDNHPIRQVDLTEIYEAFLVEETRKVDKTGIFSLQGQAYETSPELSGKTIEVRFDPYDMRKIQVFSEGKGYGEAKPFDTPRHHVGKKPPSKEGVQEVPKPTNINPLTLTPREGLSYKDMLKG
;
A
#
# COMPACT_ATOMS: atom_id res chain seq x y z
N MET A 1 17.36 -11.43 -1.23
CA MET A 1 16.75 -10.10 -1.04
C MET A 1 17.58 -9.25 -0.09
N ASP A 2 17.46 -7.94 -0.21
CA ASP A 2 17.83 -7.01 0.85
C ASP A 2 16.89 -7.19 2.06
N ASN A 3 17.25 -6.58 3.18
CA ASN A 3 16.46 -6.65 4.41
C ASN A 3 15.47 -5.47 4.50
N GLY A 4 14.99 -4.99 3.35
CA GLY A 4 13.95 -3.98 3.30
C GLY A 4 12.68 -4.50 3.99
N ALA A 5 11.97 -3.61 4.70
CA ALA A 5 10.84 -3.99 5.56
C ALA A 5 9.75 -4.81 4.84
N ILE A 6 9.56 -4.56 3.53
CA ILE A 6 8.61 -5.27 2.68
C ILE A 6 9.03 -6.75 2.51
N TYR A 7 10.32 -7.00 2.27
CA TYR A 7 10.88 -8.33 2.06
C TYR A 7 11.06 -9.12 3.35
N SER A 8 11.03 -8.46 4.51
CA SER A 8 11.04 -9.09 5.84
C SER A 8 9.64 -9.26 6.46
N SER A 9 8.58 -8.91 5.73
CA SER A 9 7.22 -9.02 6.27
C SER A 9 6.78 -10.49 6.42
N SER A 10 5.96 -10.75 7.45
CA SER A 10 5.40 -12.08 7.69
C SER A 10 4.50 -12.54 6.53
N HIS A 11 3.74 -11.61 5.96
CA HIS A 11 2.88 -11.88 4.80
C HIS A 11 3.70 -12.30 3.57
N PHE A 12 4.78 -11.58 3.24
CA PHE A 12 5.65 -11.96 2.13
C PHE A 12 6.31 -13.33 2.34
N SER A 13 6.69 -13.64 3.58
CA SER A 13 7.23 -14.96 3.94
C SER A 13 6.20 -16.08 3.73
N LYS A 14 4.93 -15.84 4.08
CA LYS A 14 3.82 -16.78 3.84
C LYS A 14 3.57 -17.00 2.35
N ILE A 15 3.55 -15.93 1.55
CA ILE A 15 3.42 -16.01 0.08
C ILE A 15 4.53 -16.90 -0.49
N CYS A 16 5.79 -16.62 -0.12
CA CYS A 16 6.93 -17.40 -0.60
C CYS A 16 6.80 -18.87 -0.20
N ALA A 17 6.41 -19.16 1.03
CA ALA A 17 6.22 -20.54 1.50
C ALA A 17 5.13 -21.28 0.70
N ARG A 18 3.98 -20.64 0.44
CA ARG A 18 2.90 -21.21 -0.37
C ARG A 18 3.34 -21.53 -1.79
N LEU A 19 4.05 -20.59 -2.41
CA LEU A 19 4.56 -20.75 -3.75
C LEU A 19 5.83 -21.61 -3.82
N GLY A 20 6.29 -22.21 -2.70
CA GLY A 20 7.51 -23.02 -2.66
C GLY A 20 8.79 -22.25 -3.02
N ILE A 21 8.79 -20.93 -2.82
CA ILE A 21 9.91 -20.04 -3.10
C ILE A 21 10.78 -19.95 -1.84
N HIS A 22 12.05 -20.38 -1.96
CA HIS A 22 13.01 -20.26 -0.87
C HIS A 22 13.50 -18.82 -0.72
N LEU A 23 13.06 -18.15 0.36
CA LEU A 23 13.47 -16.78 0.64
C LEU A 23 14.88 -16.72 1.24
N SER A 24 15.85 -16.24 0.46
CA SER A 24 17.24 -16.06 0.92
C SER A 24 17.57 -14.57 1.10
N HIS A 25 17.95 -14.19 2.32
CA HIS A 25 18.38 -12.83 2.65
C HIS A 25 19.90 -12.67 2.56
N SER A 26 20.35 -11.56 2.01
CA SER A 26 21.77 -11.21 2.01
C SER A 26 22.24 -10.86 3.43
N ARG A 27 23.39 -11.40 3.84
CA ARG A 27 24.02 -10.98 5.10
C ARG A 27 24.39 -9.49 5.02
N PRO A 28 24.29 -8.74 6.12
CA PRO A 28 24.78 -7.36 6.18
C PRO A 28 26.21 -7.27 5.64
N TYR A 29 26.51 -6.21 4.88
CA TYR A 29 27.83 -5.92 4.29
C TYR A 29 28.38 -6.91 3.25
N ARG A 30 27.54 -7.80 2.67
CA ARG A 30 27.89 -8.57 1.45
C ARG A 30 27.06 -8.12 0.25
N PRO A 31 27.57 -7.23 -0.62
CA PRO A 31 26.85 -6.78 -1.82
C PRO A 31 26.90 -7.79 -2.99
N GLN A 32 27.56 -8.94 -2.83
CA GLN A 32 27.72 -9.93 -3.90
C GLN A 32 26.36 -10.45 -4.38
N GLY A 33 26.01 -10.12 -5.63
CA GLY A 33 24.77 -10.50 -6.30
C GLY A 33 24.01 -9.33 -6.96
N ARG A 34 24.29 -8.08 -6.57
CA ARG A 34 23.53 -6.90 -7.06
C ARG A 34 24.04 -6.29 -8.37
N GLY A 35 25.30 -6.53 -8.74
CA GLY A 35 25.93 -5.88 -9.89
C GLY A 35 25.22 -6.13 -11.24
N LYS A 36 24.51 -7.26 -11.39
CA LYS A 36 23.73 -7.53 -12.61
C LYS A 36 22.52 -6.60 -12.73
N LEU A 37 21.76 -6.44 -11.63
CA LEU A 37 20.61 -5.52 -11.59
C LEU A 37 21.07 -4.07 -11.69
N GLU A 38 22.12 -3.69 -10.97
CA GLU A 38 22.71 -2.35 -11.08
C GLU A 38 23.12 -2.03 -12.53
N ARG A 39 23.74 -2.99 -13.23
CA ARG A 39 24.13 -2.81 -14.63
C ARG A 39 22.92 -2.67 -15.56
N PHE A 40 21.85 -3.44 -15.32
CA PHE A 40 20.60 -3.27 -16.05
C PHE A 40 20.02 -1.88 -15.83
N PHE A 41 19.87 -1.44 -14.58
CA PHE A 41 19.31 -0.12 -14.26
C PHE A 41 20.12 1.02 -14.87
N LEU A 42 21.46 0.95 -14.84
CA LEU A 42 22.32 1.92 -15.52
C LEU A 42 22.09 1.93 -17.04
N THR A 43 21.83 0.77 -17.64
CA THR A 43 21.55 0.67 -19.09
C THR A 43 20.17 1.25 -19.43
N ALA A 44 19.15 0.96 -18.61
CA ALA A 44 17.82 1.52 -18.75
C ALA A 44 17.81 3.05 -18.54
N GLN A 45 18.57 3.56 -17.56
CA GLN A 45 18.70 4.99 -17.32
C GLN A 45 19.35 5.72 -18.50
N ARG A 46 20.47 5.21 -19.02
CA ARG A 46 21.23 5.85 -20.10
C ARG A 46 20.59 5.69 -21.48
N GLY A 47 19.80 4.64 -21.69
CA GLY A 47 19.10 4.39 -22.94
C GLY A 47 17.66 4.90 -22.85
N PHE A 48 16.79 4.07 -22.28
CA PHE A 48 15.36 4.31 -22.26
C PHE A 48 14.96 5.62 -21.59
N LEU A 49 15.40 5.88 -20.35
CA LEU A 49 14.92 7.06 -19.62
C LEU A 49 15.41 8.36 -20.24
N SER A 50 16.63 8.40 -20.78
CA SER A 50 17.13 9.57 -21.52
C SER A 50 16.31 9.85 -22.78
N GLU A 51 15.95 8.81 -23.55
CA GLU A 51 15.07 8.95 -24.72
C GLU A 51 13.64 9.38 -24.34
N LEU A 52 13.10 8.78 -23.28
CA LEU A 52 11.78 9.13 -22.76
C LEU A 52 11.71 10.59 -22.29
N GLU A 53 12.76 11.06 -21.61
CA GLU A 53 12.86 12.46 -21.17
C GLU A 53 12.82 13.41 -22.37
N LEU A 54 13.57 13.11 -23.43
CA LEU A 54 13.56 13.94 -24.65
C LEU A 54 12.18 13.96 -25.30
N LEU A 55 11.51 12.81 -25.43
CA LEU A 55 10.15 12.73 -25.97
C LEU A 55 9.14 13.51 -25.12
N SER A 56 9.29 13.44 -23.79
CA SER A 56 8.40 14.14 -22.85
C SER A 56 8.46 15.68 -22.96
N ARG A 57 9.54 16.23 -23.54
CA ARG A 57 9.66 17.68 -23.80
C ARG A 57 8.80 18.14 -24.98
N THR A 58 8.44 17.23 -25.87
CA THR A 58 7.69 17.54 -27.10
C THR A 58 6.25 17.03 -27.04
N SER A 59 5.96 16.04 -26.19
CA SER A 59 4.63 15.45 -26.07
C SER A 59 4.33 15.03 -24.63
N SER A 60 3.07 15.14 -24.22
CA SER A 60 2.63 14.56 -22.96
C SER A 60 2.62 13.03 -23.09
N ILE A 61 3.28 12.35 -22.15
CA ILE A 61 3.37 10.88 -22.11
C ILE A 61 2.70 10.44 -20.82
N ASP A 62 1.62 9.66 -20.93
CA ASP A 62 0.99 9.03 -19.79
C ASP A 62 1.72 7.73 -19.38
N ILE A 63 1.32 7.19 -18.23
CA ILE A 63 1.94 5.98 -17.69
C ILE A 63 1.75 4.75 -18.58
N VAL A 64 0.60 4.64 -19.26
CA VAL A 64 0.30 3.51 -20.15
C VAL A 64 1.24 3.54 -21.34
N LYS A 65 1.38 4.71 -21.97
CA LYS A 65 2.29 4.90 -23.09
C LYS A 65 3.74 4.69 -22.70
N ALA A 66 4.15 5.17 -21.52
CA ALA A 66 5.50 4.93 -21.00
C ALA A 66 5.79 3.43 -20.84
N ASN A 67 4.83 2.64 -20.33
CA ASN A 67 4.97 1.18 -20.19
C ASN A 67 5.07 0.48 -21.55
N ASP A 68 4.29 0.90 -22.55
CA ASP A 68 4.35 0.35 -23.91
C ASP A 68 5.71 0.63 -24.57
N LEU A 69 6.20 1.87 -24.44
CA LEU A 69 7.51 2.28 -24.94
C LEU A 69 8.62 1.51 -24.25
N PHE A 70 8.54 1.33 -22.92
CA PHE A 70 9.50 0.55 -22.17
C PHE A 70 9.53 -0.91 -22.62
N SER A 71 8.36 -1.53 -22.78
CA SER A 71 8.23 -2.90 -23.26
C SER A 71 8.83 -3.08 -24.66
N SER A 72 8.61 -2.09 -25.53
CA SER A 72 9.19 -2.05 -26.87
C SER A 72 10.71 -1.91 -26.84
N TRP A 73 11.24 -0.97 -26.04
CA TRP A 73 12.68 -0.80 -25.86
C TRP A 73 13.35 -2.05 -25.29
N LEU A 74 12.71 -2.70 -24.31
CA LEU A 74 13.23 -3.91 -23.70
C LEU A 74 13.33 -5.06 -24.70
N LYS A 75 12.29 -5.25 -25.52
CA LYS A 75 12.25 -6.29 -26.56
C LYS A 75 13.20 -5.99 -27.71
N MET A 76 13.12 -4.80 -28.30
CA MET A 76 13.79 -4.45 -29.55
C MET A 76 15.25 -4.02 -29.37
N HIS A 77 15.62 -3.54 -28.19
CA HIS A 77 16.98 -3.02 -27.95
C HIS A 77 17.71 -3.78 -26.85
N TYR A 78 17.14 -3.95 -25.65
CA TYR A 78 17.89 -4.56 -24.55
C TYR A 78 18.10 -6.07 -24.73
N ASN A 79 17.03 -6.83 -24.99
CA ASN A 79 17.08 -8.29 -25.01
C ASN A 79 17.83 -8.86 -26.21
N ASP A 80 17.91 -8.12 -27.33
CA ASP A 80 18.58 -8.56 -28.56
C ASP A 80 20.05 -8.09 -28.65
N LYS A 81 20.47 -7.15 -27.80
CA LYS A 81 21.83 -6.62 -27.84
C LYS A 81 22.81 -7.53 -27.10
N PRO A 82 23.94 -7.93 -27.73
CA PRO A 82 24.96 -8.73 -27.06
C PRO A 82 25.48 -8.05 -25.80
N HIS A 83 25.38 -8.75 -24.67
CA HIS A 83 25.87 -8.24 -23.40
C HIS A 83 27.40 -8.35 -23.32
N SER A 84 28.06 -7.33 -22.78
CA SER A 84 29.53 -7.22 -22.83
C SER A 84 30.27 -8.34 -22.11
N ALA A 85 29.69 -8.90 -21.04
CA ALA A 85 30.28 -9.97 -20.25
C ALA A 85 30.04 -11.38 -20.82
N THR A 86 28.84 -11.66 -21.34
CA THR A 86 28.48 -13.00 -21.87
C THR A 86 28.71 -13.11 -23.37
N LYS A 87 28.92 -11.99 -24.07
CA LYS A 87 29.03 -11.87 -25.53
C LYS A 87 27.80 -12.41 -26.29
N GLN A 88 26.69 -12.61 -25.59
CA GLN A 88 25.43 -13.13 -26.12
C GLN A 88 24.29 -12.18 -25.75
N ALA A 89 23.26 -12.15 -26.59
CA ALA A 89 22.03 -11.43 -26.30
C ALA A 89 21.30 -12.08 -25.10
N PRO A 90 20.72 -11.29 -24.16
CA PRO A 90 19.94 -11.83 -23.06
C PRO A 90 18.85 -12.83 -23.47
N SER A 91 18.13 -12.58 -24.59
CA SER A 91 17.11 -13.48 -25.13
C SER A 91 17.69 -14.85 -25.47
N VAL A 92 18.74 -14.88 -26.30
CA VAL A 92 19.45 -16.10 -26.68
C VAL A 92 19.96 -16.86 -25.46
N ARG A 93 20.55 -16.15 -24.48
CA ARG A 93 21.08 -16.80 -23.29
C ARG A 93 19.98 -17.43 -22.42
N PHE A 94 18.82 -16.78 -22.33
CA PHE A 94 17.65 -17.30 -21.62
C PHE A 94 17.09 -18.54 -22.32
N ASP A 95 16.95 -18.51 -23.65
CA ASP A 95 16.43 -19.64 -24.43
C ASP A 95 17.36 -20.86 -24.44
N MET A 96 18.67 -20.65 -24.27
CA MET A 96 19.65 -21.73 -24.12
C MET A 96 19.67 -22.38 -22.73
N ASP A 97 18.99 -21.78 -21.74
CA ASP A 97 18.94 -22.33 -20.39
C ASP A 97 17.87 -23.43 -20.29
N ASN A 98 18.31 -24.65 -20.01
CA ASN A 98 17.43 -25.82 -19.86
C ASN A 98 16.87 -25.97 -18.43
N HIS A 99 17.06 -24.97 -17.57
CA HIS A 99 16.50 -25.01 -16.22
C HIS A 99 14.96 -25.13 -16.28
N PRO A 100 14.36 -26.13 -15.63
CA PRO A 100 12.92 -26.33 -15.70
C PRO A 100 12.17 -25.14 -15.07
N ILE A 101 11.27 -24.55 -15.85
CA ILE A 101 10.39 -23.48 -15.36
C ILE A 101 9.18 -24.12 -14.69
N ARG A 102 9.00 -23.88 -13.38
CA ARG A 102 7.77 -24.25 -12.68
C ARG A 102 6.65 -23.31 -13.11
N GLN A 103 5.60 -23.89 -13.69
CA GLN A 103 4.33 -23.20 -13.91
C GLN A 103 3.47 -23.38 -12.65
N VAL A 104 2.78 -22.33 -12.25
CA VAL A 104 1.85 -22.32 -11.12
C VAL A 104 0.51 -21.85 -11.64
N ASP A 105 -0.57 -22.51 -11.22
CA ASP A 105 -1.90 -22.11 -11.64
C ASP A 105 -2.23 -20.71 -11.11
N LEU A 106 -2.98 -19.93 -11.90
CA LEU A 106 -3.35 -18.57 -11.51
C LEU A 106 -4.14 -18.56 -10.21
N THR A 107 -5.01 -19.55 -9.96
CA THR A 107 -5.78 -19.62 -8.72
C THR A 107 -4.88 -19.82 -7.51
N GLU A 108 -3.86 -20.69 -7.61
CA GLU A 108 -2.86 -20.87 -6.54
C GLU A 108 -2.08 -19.58 -6.27
N ILE A 109 -1.73 -18.83 -7.34
CA ILE A 109 -1.09 -17.52 -7.19
C ILE A 109 -2.03 -16.54 -6.47
N TYR A 110 -3.27 -16.41 -6.90
CA TYR A 110 -4.24 -15.51 -6.27
C TYR A 110 -4.43 -15.82 -4.77
N GLU A 111 -4.63 -17.10 -4.43
CA GLU A 111 -4.80 -17.54 -3.04
C GLU A 111 -3.55 -17.28 -2.19
N ALA A 112 -2.36 -17.39 -2.78
CA ALA A 112 -1.12 -17.13 -2.05
C ALA A 112 -1.04 -15.68 -1.56
N PHE A 113 -1.54 -14.72 -2.33
CA PHE A 113 -1.50 -13.27 -2.05
C PHE A 113 -2.62 -12.76 -1.14
N LEU A 114 -3.62 -13.58 -0.79
CA LEU A 114 -4.67 -13.14 0.12
C LEU A 114 -4.09 -12.79 1.50
N VAL A 115 -4.49 -11.63 2.01
CA VAL A 115 -4.14 -11.16 3.36
C VAL A 115 -4.93 -11.97 4.37
N GLU A 116 -4.24 -12.42 5.42
CA GLU A 116 -4.85 -13.19 6.49
C GLU A 116 -4.93 -12.37 7.76
N GLU A 117 -6.13 -12.27 8.31
CA GLU A 117 -6.36 -11.61 9.59
C GLU A 117 -7.20 -12.47 10.51
N THR A 118 -6.95 -12.35 11.80
CA THR A 118 -7.76 -13.01 12.82
C THR A 118 -8.84 -12.04 13.30
N ARG A 119 -10.10 -12.48 13.27
CA ARG A 119 -11.25 -11.70 13.72
C ARG A 119 -12.10 -12.50 14.69
N LYS A 120 -12.75 -11.80 15.61
CA LYS A 120 -13.69 -12.40 16.56
C LYS A 120 -15.10 -12.18 16.06
N VAL A 121 -15.88 -13.27 15.98
CA VAL A 121 -17.28 -13.23 15.60
C VAL A 121 -18.11 -12.95 16.85
N ASP A 122 -19.10 -12.08 16.73
CA ASP A 122 -20.05 -11.81 17.80
C ASP A 122 -21.07 -12.96 17.99
N LYS A 123 -22.03 -12.76 18.89
CA LYS A 123 -23.08 -13.76 19.18
C LYS A 123 -24.09 -13.92 18.05
N THR A 124 -24.15 -12.96 17.13
CA THR A 124 -25.07 -12.91 15.99
C THR A 124 -24.44 -13.41 14.69
N GLY A 125 -23.18 -13.89 14.72
CA GLY A 125 -22.50 -14.39 13.53
C GLY A 125 -21.86 -13.28 12.68
N ILE A 126 -21.68 -12.08 13.24
CA ILE A 126 -21.16 -10.90 12.55
C ILE A 126 -19.75 -10.59 13.03
N PHE A 127 -18.88 -10.12 12.13
CA PHE A 127 -17.55 -9.60 12.45
C PHE A 127 -17.28 -8.32 11.66
N SER A 128 -16.39 -7.47 12.18
CA SER A 128 -15.94 -6.25 11.48
C SER A 128 -14.59 -6.46 10.82
N LEU A 129 -14.47 -6.01 9.57
CA LEU A 129 -13.25 -6.03 8.78
C LEU A 129 -13.16 -4.74 7.96
N GLN A 130 -12.02 -4.03 8.01
CA GLN A 130 -11.82 -2.75 7.30
C GLN A 130 -12.93 -1.71 7.55
N GLY A 131 -13.54 -1.72 8.74
CA GLY A 131 -14.63 -0.80 9.12
C GLY A 131 -16.02 -1.18 8.61
N GLN A 132 -16.16 -2.28 7.86
CA GLN A 132 -17.44 -2.82 7.40
C GLN A 132 -17.83 -4.08 8.18
N ALA A 133 -19.12 -4.31 8.38
CA ALA A 133 -19.64 -5.52 9.01
C ALA A 133 -19.90 -6.62 7.97
N TYR A 134 -19.59 -7.86 8.34
CA TYR A 134 -19.78 -9.05 7.52
C TYR A 134 -20.41 -10.19 8.32
N GLU A 135 -21.32 -10.92 7.71
CA GLU A 135 -21.99 -12.11 8.26
C GLU A 135 -21.26 -13.38 7.81
N THR A 136 -21.13 -14.34 8.73
CA THR A 136 -20.55 -15.67 8.48
C THR A 136 -21.49 -16.79 8.95
N SER A 137 -21.04 -18.05 8.87
CA SER A 137 -21.80 -19.20 9.35
C SER A 137 -22.16 -19.05 10.84
N PRO A 138 -23.43 -19.30 11.24
CA PRO A 138 -23.88 -19.24 12.63
C PRO A 138 -23.10 -20.16 13.58
N GLU A 139 -22.48 -21.23 13.06
CA GLU A 139 -21.64 -22.16 13.83
C GLU A 139 -20.36 -21.53 14.38
N LEU A 140 -20.00 -20.36 13.86
CA LEU A 140 -18.82 -19.58 14.23
C LEU A 140 -19.13 -18.47 15.25
N SER A 141 -20.38 -18.31 15.66
CA SER A 141 -20.78 -17.30 16.64
C SER A 141 -19.98 -17.41 17.94
N GLY A 142 -19.39 -16.30 18.37
CA GLY A 142 -18.53 -16.22 19.54
C GLY A 142 -17.12 -16.81 19.38
N LYS A 143 -16.79 -17.39 18.22
CA LYS A 143 -15.46 -17.98 17.94
C LYS A 143 -14.50 -16.95 17.32
N THR A 144 -13.23 -17.30 17.38
CA THR A 144 -12.16 -16.61 16.65
C THR A 144 -11.98 -17.30 15.30
N ILE A 145 -12.03 -16.51 14.23
CA ILE A 145 -11.93 -16.96 12.84
C ILE A 145 -10.70 -16.35 12.17
N GLU A 146 -10.21 -17.02 11.14
CA GLU A 146 -9.24 -16.49 10.18
C GLU A 146 -10.00 -16.06 8.94
N VAL A 147 -9.78 -14.82 8.50
CA VAL A 147 -10.35 -14.29 7.26
C VAL A 147 -9.25 -14.08 6.25
N ARG A 148 -9.51 -14.49 5.00
CA ARG A 148 -8.61 -14.29 3.86
C ARG A 148 -9.28 -13.43 2.82
N PHE A 149 -8.64 -12.33 2.43
CA PHE A 149 -9.23 -11.35 1.52
C PHE A 149 -8.17 -10.58 0.73
N ASP A 150 -8.58 -9.98 -0.37
CA ASP A 150 -7.78 -9.00 -1.10
C ASP A 150 -7.99 -7.61 -0.46
N PRO A 151 -6.93 -6.93 0.01
CA PRO A 151 -7.06 -5.62 0.65
C PRO A 151 -7.58 -4.52 -0.28
N TYR A 152 -7.54 -4.73 -1.61
CA TYR A 152 -8.06 -3.81 -2.62
C TYR A 152 -9.42 -4.25 -3.19
N ASP A 153 -9.84 -5.49 -2.94
CA ASP A 153 -11.11 -6.05 -3.40
C ASP A 153 -11.81 -6.87 -2.30
N MET A 154 -12.68 -6.20 -1.54
CA MET A 154 -13.41 -6.78 -0.42
C MET A 154 -14.66 -7.57 -0.82
N ARG A 155 -14.85 -7.89 -2.11
CA ARG A 155 -16.03 -8.64 -2.59
C ARG A 155 -16.00 -10.10 -2.19
N LYS A 156 -14.81 -10.68 -2.04
CA LYS A 156 -14.61 -12.08 -1.67
C LYS A 156 -13.79 -12.17 -0.40
N ILE A 157 -14.42 -12.58 0.69
CA ILE A 157 -13.77 -12.77 1.98
C ILE A 157 -13.99 -14.21 2.39
N GLN A 158 -12.94 -15.01 2.35
CA GLN A 158 -13.00 -16.41 2.74
C GLN A 158 -12.87 -16.53 4.26
N VAL A 159 -13.72 -17.34 4.87
CA VAL A 159 -13.71 -17.58 6.32
C VAL A 159 -13.20 -18.98 6.62
N PHE A 160 -12.25 -19.06 7.54
CA PHE A 160 -11.67 -20.28 8.05
C PHE A 160 -11.75 -20.33 9.58
N SER A 161 -11.90 -21.54 10.13
CA SER A 161 -11.76 -21.80 11.57
C SER A 161 -11.12 -23.17 11.75
N GLU A 162 -10.08 -23.24 12.58
CA GLU A 162 -9.32 -24.49 12.86
C GLU A 162 -8.85 -25.22 11.58
N GLY A 163 -8.48 -24.47 10.54
CA GLY A 163 -8.04 -25.02 9.24
C GLY A 163 -9.17 -25.48 8.32
N LYS A 164 -10.44 -25.45 8.77
CA LYS A 164 -11.61 -25.75 7.94
C LYS A 164 -12.17 -24.48 7.32
N GLY A 165 -12.46 -24.51 6.02
CA GLY A 165 -13.16 -23.44 5.31
C GLY A 165 -14.67 -23.45 5.58
N TYR A 166 -15.24 -22.27 5.81
CA TYR A 166 -16.67 -22.05 6.07
C TYR A 166 -17.37 -21.25 4.96
N GLY A 167 -16.70 -21.05 3.83
CA GLY A 167 -17.23 -20.31 2.68
C GLY A 167 -16.90 -18.82 2.73
N GLU A 168 -17.65 -18.04 1.94
CA GLU A 168 -17.47 -16.59 1.82
C GLU A 168 -18.37 -15.82 2.78
N ALA A 169 -17.82 -14.79 3.42
CA ALA A 169 -18.59 -13.87 4.26
C ALA A 169 -19.40 -12.89 3.41
N LYS A 170 -20.61 -12.56 3.86
CA LYS A 170 -21.51 -11.63 3.15
C LYS A 170 -21.47 -10.24 3.79
N PRO A 171 -21.45 -9.15 3.02
CA PRO A 171 -21.57 -7.82 3.60
C PRO A 171 -22.87 -7.70 4.40
N PHE A 172 -22.77 -7.28 5.65
CA PHE A 172 -23.91 -7.00 6.49
C PHE A 172 -24.14 -5.48 6.50
N ASP A 173 -25.25 -5.06 5.89
CA ASP A 173 -25.65 -3.66 5.95
C ASP A 173 -26.30 -3.41 7.31
N THR A 174 -25.58 -2.71 8.19
CA THR A 174 -26.17 -2.28 9.45
C THR A 174 -27.06 -1.10 9.10
N PRO A 175 -28.38 -1.13 9.38
CA PRO A 175 -29.19 0.07 9.23
C PRO A 175 -28.48 1.15 10.02
N ARG A 176 -28.07 2.24 9.34
CA ARG A 176 -27.53 3.41 10.05
C ARG A 176 -28.57 3.76 11.10
N HIS A 177 -28.28 3.49 12.36
CA HIS A 177 -29.02 4.10 13.43
C HIS A 177 -28.84 5.59 13.18
N HIS A 178 -29.89 6.26 12.70
CA HIS A 178 -30.00 7.69 12.84
C HIS A 178 -29.67 7.93 14.31
N VAL A 179 -28.50 8.52 14.57
CA VAL A 179 -28.18 9.05 15.88
C VAL A 179 -29.28 10.07 16.10
N GLY A 180 -30.36 9.66 16.76
CA GLY A 180 -31.43 10.54 17.13
C GLY A 180 -30.76 11.69 17.83
N LYS A 181 -30.87 12.90 17.27
CA LYS A 181 -30.36 14.10 17.92
C LYS A 181 -30.82 14.01 19.36
N LYS A 182 -29.86 13.96 20.29
CA LYS A 182 -30.15 13.99 21.72
C LYS A 182 -31.15 15.14 21.92
N PRO A 183 -32.35 14.90 22.48
CA PRO A 183 -33.28 15.99 22.72
C PRO A 183 -32.52 17.06 23.52
N PRO A 184 -32.64 18.35 23.16
CA PRO A 184 -31.94 19.40 23.88
C PRO A 184 -32.32 19.24 25.36
N SER A 185 -31.30 19.05 26.20
CA SER A 185 -31.46 19.11 27.64
C SER A 185 -32.18 20.42 27.95
N LYS A 186 -33.27 20.38 28.71
CA LYS A 186 -33.88 21.59 29.27
C LYS A 186 -32.79 22.27 30.09
N GLU A 187 -32.16 23.29 29.51
CA GLU A 187 -31.23 24.16 30.20
C GLU A 187 -32.03 24.83 31.31
N GLY A 188 -31.70 24.49 32.56
CA GLY A 188 -32.08 25.32 33.69
C GLY A 188 -31.62 26.74 33.42
N VAL A 189 -32.49 27.70 33.67
CA VAL A 189 -32.26 29.13 33.49
C VAL A 189 -30.90 29.50 34.11
N GLN A 190 -29.88 29.64 33.28
CA GLN A 190 -28.67 30.36 33.65
C GLN A 190 -28.98 31.84 33.39
N GLU A 191 -29.16 32.62 34.45
CA GLU A 191 -29.15 34.07 34.36
C GLU A 191 -27.83 34.51 33.73
N VAL A 192 -27.91 35.14 32.55
CA VAL A 192 -26.75 35.72 31.88
C VAL A 192 -26.28 36.90 32.72
N PRO A 193 -25.04 36.93 33.24
CA PRO A 193 -24.53 38.11 33.93
C PRO A 193 -24.39 39.26 32.91
N LYS A 194 -24.89 40.44 33.28
CA LYS A 194 -24.83 41.67 32.45
C LYS A 194 -23.38 41.92 31.97
N PRO A 195 -23.17 42.23 30.67
CA PRO A 195 -21.84 42.48 30.15
C PRO A 195 -21.25 43.75 30.79
N THR A 196 -20.17 43.60 31.54
CA THR A 196 -19.36 44.74 31.98
C THR A 196 -18.56 45.23 30.79
N ASN A 197 -18.88 46.43 30.31
CA ASN A 197 -18.38 47.01 29.08
C ASN A 197 -16.94 47.56 29.25
N ILE A 198 -16.03 46.70 29.69
CA ILE A 198 -14.61 47.03 29.90
C ILE A 198 -13.79 45.96 29.18
N ASN A 199 -13.24 46.33 28.01
CA ASN A 199 -12.29 45.50 27.29
C ASN A 199 -10.87 45.87 27.76
N PRO A 200 -10.15 45.00 28.49
CA PRO A 200 -8.82 45.32 29.01
C PRO A 200 -7.73 45.41 27.92
N LEU A 201 -8.04 45.04 26.66
CA LEU A 201 -7.10 45.09 25.53
C LEU A 201 -7.14 46.41 24.73
N THR A 202 -8.00 47.37 25.12
CA THR A 202 -8.08 48.70 24.48
C THR A 202 -7.47 49.83 25.32
N LEU A 203 -6.86 49.52 26.47
CA LEU A 203 -6.23 50.49 27.38
C LEU A 203 -4.70 50.43 27.33
N THR A 204 -4.13 50.45 26.13
CA THR A 204 -2.71 50.78 25.94
C THR A 204 -2.60 52.08 25.15
N PRO A 205 -2.01 53.14 25.72
CA PRO A 205 -1.69 54.36 24.97
C PRO A 205 -0.79 54.00 23.78
N ARG A 206 -1.30 54.18 22.57
CA ARG A 206 -0.49 54.18 21.35
C ARG A 206 0.24 55.52 21.28
N GLU A 207 1.38 55.62 21.96
CA GLU A 207 2.41 56.62 21.69
C GLU A 207 3.68 56.23 22.46
N GLY A 208 4.43 55.28 21.89
CA GLY A 208 5.79 54.98 22.28
C GLY A 208 6.72 55.55 21.22
N LEU A 209 7.55 56.51 21.61
CA LEU A 209 8.46 57.27 20.75
C LEU A 209 9.37 56.36 19.92
N SER A 210 9.50 56.69 18.63
CA SER A 210 10.40 56.03 17.69
C SER A 210 11.84 56.49 17.93
N TYR A 211 12.78 55.53 17.99
CA TYR A 211 14.23 55.76 18.18
C TYR A 211 14.86 56.65 17.07
N LYS A 212 14.15 56.87 15.95
CA LYS A 212 14.59 57.79 14.88
C LYS A 212 14.40 59.27 15.23
N ASP A 213 13.54 59.60 16.20
CA ASP A 213 13.25 60.98 16.60
C ASP A 213 14.20 61.50 17.71
N MET A 214 15.13 60.67 18.19
CA MET A 214 16.15 61.03 19.18
C MET A 214 17.56 61.26 18.59
N LEU A 215 17.73 61.30 17.26
CA LEU A 215 19.04 61.48 16.61
C LEU A 215 19.12 62.58 15.54
N LYS A 216 18.21 63.57 15.56
CA LYS A 216 18.37 64.80 14.78
C LYS A 216 18.08 66.02 15.66
N GLY A 217 19.10 66.86 15.83
CA GLY A 217 18.93 68.25 16.22
C GLY A 217 18.41 69.10 15.06
#